data_AF-A0A1Q8A736-F1
#
_entry.id   AF-A0A1Q8A736-F1
#
_cell.length_a   1.000
_cell.length_b   1.000
_cell.length_c   1.000
_cell.angle_alpha   90.00
_cell.angle_beta   90.00
_cell.angle_gamma   90.00
#
_symmetry.space_group_name_H-M   'P 1'
#
loop_
_entity.id
_entity.type
_entity.pdbx_description
1 polymer ?
#
loop_
_entity_poly.entity_id
_entity_poly.type
_entity_poly.pdbx_seq_one_letter_code
_entity_poly.pdbx_strand_id
1 'polypeptide(L)'
;MKLERPTKLGYLELRALMERRPFSILSWSSGLLALTFVLYYGLTATTNPQLGFQFVQSEWPPPGLSPYFYAKPITWFAYFSFLYWTFGLEAKRARFLTLSPEVRRFLFIGTAVVAFGAFYEIFFNFAIWSALIAVTSANCTPLPCNPDVLANPYPNTRTTLNLVFATKVVITVFALSIYSLWFLNRVEKDLDRKEAASRSR
;
A
#
# COMPACT_ATOMS: atom_id res chain seq x y z
N MET A 1 -1.49 36.34 -25.29
CA MET A 1 -1.83 35.56 -24.07
C MET A 1 -0.87 35.94 -22.96
N LYS A 2 -1.31 36.74 -21.98
CA LYS A 2 -0.51 37.02 -20.77
C LYS A 2 -0.69 35.83 -19.81
N LEU A 3 0.40 35.14 -19.49
CA LEU A 3 0.42 34.21 -18.36
C LEU A 3 0.21 35.03 -17.08
N GLU A 4 -0.94 34.86 -16.44
CA GLU A 4 -1.13 35.28 -15.05
C GLU A 4 -0.15 34.50 -14.18
N ARG A 5 0.81 35.22 -13.57
CA ARG A 5 1.68 34.64 -12.55
C ARG A 5 0.83 34.32 -11.32
N PRO A 6 1.00 33.16 -10.69
CA PRO A 6 0.29 32.84 -9.45
C PRO A 6 0.61 33.92 -8.41
N THR A 7 -0.44 34.60 -7.95
CA THR A 7 -0.39 35.69 -6.98
C THR A 7 0.17 35.18 -5.65
N LYS A 8 1.03 35.99 -5.00
CA LYS A 8 1.63 35.71 -3.68
C LYS A 8 0.61 35.30 -2.60
N LEU A 9 -0.66 35.68 -2.77
CA LEU A 9 -1.79 35.30 -1.92
C LEU A 9 -2.01 33.77 -1.89
N GLY A 10 -1.91 33.10 -3.03
CA GLY A 10 -2.09 31.65 -3.12
C GLY A 10 -0.98 30.86 -2.41
N TYR A 11 0.25 31.39 -2.36
CA TYR A 11 1.35 30.74 -1.65
C TYR A 11 1.17 30.80 -0.13
N LEU A 12 0.69 31.92 0.40
CA LEU A 12 0.41 32.08 1.83
C LEU A 12 -0.76 31.20 2.27
N GLU A 13 -1.81 31.10 1.46
CA GLU A 13 -2.94 30.21 1.72
C GLU A 13 -2.55 28.73 1.65
N LEU A 14 -1.74 28.32 0.67
CA LEU A 14 -1.18 26.97 0.57
C LEU A 14 -0.34 26.61 1.80
N ARG A 15 0.51 27.54 2.25
CA ARG A 15 1.32 27.35 3.46
C ARG A 15 0.46 27.22 4.71
N ALA A 16 -0.53 28.10 4.87
CA ALA A 16 -1.46 28.04 6.01
C ALA A 16 -2.29 26.74 6.01
N LEU A 17 -2.69 26.25 4.84
CA LEU A 17 -3.39 24.97 4.69
C LEU A 17 -2.47 23.79 5.04
N MET A 18 -1.20 23.86 4.62
CA MET A 18 -0.17 22.87 4.94
C MET A 18 0.13 22.79 6.44
N GLU A 19 0.21 23.93 7.11
CA GLU A 19 0.40 24.03 8.56
C GLU A 19 -0.84 23.53 9.33
N ARG A 20 -2.05 23.72 8.81
CA ARG A 20 -3.29 23.33 9.49
C ARG A 20 -3.63 21.84 9.38
N ARG A 21 -3.31 21.19 8.25
CA ARG A 21 -3.70 19.79 7.99
C ARG A 21 -2.59 18.96 7.31
N PRO A 22 -1.37 18.91 7.90
CA PRO A 22 -0.21 18.29 7.25
C PRO A 22 -0.47 16.82 6.88
N PHE A 23 -1.02 16.03 7.80
CA PHE A 23 -1.32 14.62 7.54
C PHE A 23 -2.37 14.41 6.45
N SER A 24 -3.37 15.30 6.32
CA SER A 24 -4.37 15.14 5.26
C SER A 24 -3.76 15.36 3.88
N ILE A 25 -2.86 16.34 3.75
CA ILE A 25 -2.21 16.66 2.48
C ILE A 25 -1.25 15.53 2.09
N LEU A 26 -0.44 15.06 3.04
CA LEU A 26 0.47 13.93 2.84
C LEU A 26 -0.27 12.65 2.47
N SER A 27 -1.44 12.42 3.08
CA SER A 27 -2.33 11.31 2.72
C SER A 27 -2.77 11.46 1.26
N TRP A 28 -3.46 12.56 0.90
CA TRP A 28 -3.99 12.75 -0.46
C TRP A 28 -2.91 12.74 -1.55
N SER A 29 -1.76 13.37 -1.31
CA SER A 29 -0.65 13.34 -2.27
C SER A 29 -0.13 11.93 -2.50
N SER A 30 0.06 11.15 -1.43
CA SER A 30 0.45 9.74 -1.53
C SER A 30 -0.62 8.91 -2.23
N GLY A 31 -1.91 9.17 -1.96
CA GLY A 31 -3.02 8.49 -2.62
C GLY A 31 -3.06 8.76 -4.13
N LEU A 32 -2.81 10.00 -4.55
CA LEU A 32 -2.74 10.37 -5.96
C LEU A 32 -1.55 9.72 -6.66
N LEU A 33 -0.39 9.62 -6.00
CA LEU A 33 0.77 8.91 -6.52
C LEU A 33 0.49 7.41 -6.67
N ALA A 34 -0.08 6.75 -5.65
CA ALA A 34 -0.48 5.36 -5.73
C ALA A 34 -1.47 5.11 -6.88
N LEU A 35 -2.47 5.98 -7.03
CA LEU A 35 -3.44 5.93 -8.11
C LEU A 35 -2.77 6.08 -9.49
N THR A 36 -1.78 6.96 -9.60
CA THR A 36 -1.02 7.16 -10.86
C THR A 36 -0.35 5.87 -11.30
N PHE A 37 0.31 5.15 -10.40
CA PHE A 37 0.92 3.85 -10.73
C PHE A 37 -0.13 2.81 -11.14
N VAL A 38 -1.26 2.72 -10.44
CA VAL A 38 -2.33 1.78 -10.77
C VAL A 38 -2.92 2.09 -12.14
N LEU A 39 -3.25 3.35 -12.42
CA LEU A 39 -3.85 3.75 -13.69
C LEU A 39 -2.86 3.57 -14.84
N TYR A 40 -1.64 4.07 -14.72
CA TYR A 40 -0.65 3.99 -15.81
C TYR A 40 -0.30 2.52 -16.14
N TYR A 41 0.05 1.71 -15.14
CA TYR A 41 0.43 0.31 -15.37
C TYR A 41 -0.77 -0.61 -15.61
N GLY A 42 -1.96 -0.24 -15.13
CA GLY A 42 -3.21 -0.93 -15.44
C GLY A 42 -3.68 -0.69 -16.87
N LEU A 43 -3.62 0.56 -17.36
CA LEU A 43 -4.00 0.90 -18.74
C LEU A 43 -3.01 0.38 -19.78
N THR A 44 -1.77 0.09 -19.39
CA THR A 44 -0.76 -0.53 -20.26
C THR A 44 -0.81 -2.07 -20.23
N ALA A 45 -1.67 -2.67 -19.40
CA ALA A 45 -1.84 -4.12 -19.27
C ALA A 45 -2.78 -4.73 -20.34
N THR A 46 -2.79 -4.20 -21.56
CA THR A 46 -3.80 -4.54 -22.58
C THR A 46 -3.57 -5.86 -23.31
N THR A 47 -2.38 -6.46 -23.22
CA THR A 47 -1.99 -7.60 -24.08
C THR A 47 -1.51 -8.85 -23.34
N ASN A 48 -1.21 -8.77 -22.05
CA ASN A 48 -0.69 -9.93 -21.30
C ASN A 48 -1.82 -10.57 -20.46
N PRO A 49 -2.09 -11.89 -20.61
CA PRO A 49 -3.12 -12.58 -19.84
C PRO A 49 -2.79 -12.72 -18.35
N GLN A 50 -1.53 -12.49 -17.94
CA GLN A 50 -1.08 -12.56 -16.56
C GLN A 50 -1.34 -11.23 -15.83
N LEU A 51 -2.26 -11.26 -14.87
CA LEU A 51 -2.58 -10.10 -14.04
C LEU A 51 -1.36 -9.67 -13.23
N GLY A 52 -1.10 -8.36 -13.25
CA GLY A 52 0.01 -7.76 -12.51
C GLY A 52 1.36 -7.83 -13.20
N PHE A 53 1.49 -8.50 -14.36
CA PHE A 53 2.76 -8.64 -15.07
C PHE A 53 3.45 -7.30 -15.36
N GLN A 54 2.70 -6.32 -15.87
CA GLN A 54 3.25 -4.99 -16.20
C GLN A 54 3.82 -4.23 -15.00
N PHE A 55 3.26 -4.48 -13.81
CA PHE A 55 3.72 -3.86 -12.57
C PHE A 55 5.03 -4.43 -12.04
N VAL A 56 5.48 -5.56 -12.60
CA VAL A 56 6.65 -6.30 -12.14
C VAL A 56 7.78 -6.28 -13.17
N GLN A 57 7.45 -6.26 -14.46
CA GLN A 57 8.43 -6.36 -15.56
C GLN A 57 9.04 -5.02 -15.98
N SER A 58 8.60 -3.93 -15.35
CA SER A 58 9.16 -2.60 -15.56
C SER A 58 9.79 -2.10 -14.26
N GLU A 59 10.71 -1.16 -14.41
CA GLU A 59 11.35 -0.46 -13.31
C GLU A 59 11.07 1.04 -13.44
N TRP A 60 10.76 1.68 -12.32
CA TRP A 60 10.55 3.11 -12.27
C TRP A 60 11.36 3.75 -11.13
N PRO A 61 12.04 4.88 -11.37
CA PRO A 61 12.48 5.33 -12.68
C PRO A 61 13.32 4.25 -13.40
N PRO A 62 13.51 4.31 -14.72
CA PRO A 62 14.38 3.36 -15.42
C PRO A 62 15.79 3.36 -14.82
N PRO A 63 16.48 2.21 -14.71
CA PRO A 63 17.82 2.13 -14.11
C PRO A 63 18.85 3.02 -14.79
N GLY A 64 18.69 3.30 -16.10
CA GLY A 64 19.55 4.24 -16.81
C GLY A 64 19.39 5.70 -16.37
N LEU A 65 18.25 6.07 -15.78
CA LEU A 65 18.00 7.41 -15.23
C LEU A 65 18.35 7.49 -13.74
N SER A 66 18.05 6.43 -12.98
CA SER A 66 18.31 6.35 -11.54
C SER A 66 18.90 4.98 -11.19
N PRO A 67 20.23 4.81 -11.25
CA PRO A 67 20.88 3.51 -11.10
C PRO A 67 20.85 2.96 -9.67
N TYR A 68 20.61 3.80 -8.67
CA TYR A 68 20.59 3.40 -7.25
C TYR A 68 19.20 3.50 -6.61
N PHE A 69 18.26 4.19 -7.26
CA PHE A 69 16.93 4.43 -6.71
C PHE A 69 15.88 4.17 -7.77
N TYR A 70 15.61 2.89 -8.00
CA TYR A 70 14.56 2.38 -8.84
C TYR A 70 13.88 1.21 -8.16
N ALA A 71 12.61 1.01 -8.47
CA ALA A 71 11.88 -0.16 -8.03
C ALA A 71 10.74 -0.46 -8.98
N LYS A 72 10.26 -1.70 -8.90
CA LYS A 72 9.08 -2.14 -9.63
C LYS A 72 7.88 -1.24 -9.28
N PRO A 73 7.02 -0.90 -10.25
CA PRO A 73 5.80 -0.11 -10.01
C PRO A 73 4.95 -0.59 -8.84
N ILE A 74 4.81 -1.91 -8.67
CA ILE A 74 4.06 -2.47 -7.54
C ILE A 74 4.69 -2.09 -6.18
N THR A 75 6.01 -1.92 -6.11
CA THR A 75 6.71 -1.46 -4.90
C THR A 75 6.36 -0.01 -4.59
N TRP A 76 6.36 0.87 -5.59
CA TRP A 76 5.95 2.27 -5.41
C TRP A 76 4.49 2.38 -4.99
N PHE A 77 3.62 1.63 -5.65
CA PHE A 77 2.22 1.51 -5.26
C PHE A 77 2.08 1.10 -3.79
N ALA A 78 2.83 0.09 -3.34
CA ALA A 78 2.80 -0.37 -1.95
C ALA A 78 3.20 0.75 -0.97
N TYR A 79 4.31 1.44 -1.22
CA TYR A 79 4.78 2.55 -0.38
C TYR A 79 3.79 3.71 -0.33
N PHE A 80 3.31 4.16 -1.49
CA PHE A 80 2.37 5.27 -1.54
C PHE A 80 1.01 4.90 -0.95
N SER A 81 0.55 3.66 -1.09
CA SER A 81 -0.66 3.16 -0.43
C SER A 81 -0.50 3.13 1.09
N PHE A 82 0.66 2.68 1.57
CA PHE A 82 0.97 2.70 3.00
C PHE A 82 0.96 4.13 3.56
N LEU A 83 1.63 5.06 2.89
CA LEU A 83 1.65 6.47 3.29
C LEU A 83 0.25 7.12 3.23
N TYR A 84 -0.50 6.87 2.16
CA TYR A 84 -1.89 7.32 2.01
C TYR A 84 -2.72 6.91 3.23
N TRP A 85 -2.65 5.64 3.59
CA TRP A 85 -3.46 5.08 4.67
C TRP A 85 -3.01 5.57 6.04
N THR A 86 -1.72 5.48 6.35
CA THR A 86 -1.16 5.86 7.66
C THR A 86 -1.40 7.33 7.98
N PHE A 87 -1.06 8.23 7.05
CA PHE A 87 -1.36 9.65 7.20
C PHE A 87 -2.86 9.92 7.22
N GLY A 88 -3.66 9.13 6.49
CA GLY A 88 -5.12 9.23 6.48
C GLY A 88 -5.74 8.91 7.85
N LEU A 89 -5.22 7.90 8.55
CA LEU A 89 -5.62 7.57 9.92
C LEU A 89 -5.24 8.68 10.90
N GLU A 90 -4.01 9.19 10.83
CA GLU A 90 -3.56 10.30 11.68
C GLU A 90 -4.40 11.57 11.46
N ALA A 91 -4.70 11.91 10.20
CA ALA A 91 -5.55 13.05 9.86
C ALA A 91 -6.97 12.92 10.43
N LYS A 92 -7.47 11.70 10.60
CA LYS A 92 -8.81 11.41 11.12
C LYS A 92 -8.83 11.04 12.60
N ARG A 93 -7.69 11.14 13.31
CA ARG A 93 -7.57 10.70 14.71
C ARG A 93 -8.64 11.27 15.65
N ALA A 94 -8.99 12.54 15.49
CA ALA A 94 -10.05 13.17 16.30
C ALA A 94 -11.40 12.43 16.18
N ARG A 95 -11.74 11.94 14.99
CA ARG A 95 -12.96 11.15 14.76
C ARG A 95 -12.90 9.78 15.43
N PHE A 96 -11.72 9.15 15.49
CA PHE A 96 -11.55 7.86 16.16
C PHE A 96 -11.70 7.98 17.69
N LEU A 97 -11.24 9.09 18.27
CA LEU A 97 -11.40 9.38 19.70
C LEU A 97 -12.87 9.57 20.11
N THR A 98 -13.77 9.89 19.17
CA THR A 98 -15.20 10.06 19.44
C THR A 98 -16.02 8.80 19.16
N LEU A 99 -15.41 7.72 18.66
CA LEU A 99 -16.13 6.46 18.42
C LEU A 99 -16.48 5.77 19.74
N SER A 100 -17.61 5.05 19.76
CA SER A 100 -17.98 4.24 20.91
C SER A 100 -17.00 3.06 21.09
N PRO A 101 -16.84 2.54 22.32
CA PRO A 101 -15.96 1.39 22.60
C PRO A 101 -16.29 0.17 21.74
N GLU A 102 -17.58 -0.10 21.49
CA GLU A 102 -18.05 -1.23 20.69
C GLU A 102 -17.60 -1.12 19.24
N VAL A 103 -17.72 0.08 18.65
CA VAL A 103 -17.27 0.33 17.28
C VAL A 103 -15.75 0.19 17.17
N ARG A 104 -15.00 0.73 18.13
CA ARG A 104 -13.53 0.58 18.14
C ARG A 104 -13.12 -0.89 18.26
N ARG A 105 -13.79 -1.65 19.12
CA ARG A 105 -13.56 -3.10 19.30
C ARG A 105 -13.91 -3.88 18.02
N PHE A 106 -15.03 -3.57 17.38
CA PHE A 106 -15.40 -4.17 16.10
C PHE A 106 -14.35 -3.89 15.02
N LEU A 107 -13.92 -2.63 14.87
CA LEU A 107 -12.86 -2.25 13.93
C LEU A 107 -11.54 -2.98 14.23
N PHE A 108 -11.18 -3.11 15.50
CA PHE A 108 -9.98 -3.83 15.91
C PHE A 108 -10.04 -5.31 15.52
N ILE A 109 -11.14 -6.00 15.86
CA ILE A 109 -11.32 -7.43 15.53
C ILE A 109 -11.36 -7.63 14.01
N GLY A 110 -12.14 -6.82 13.28
CA GLY A 110 -12.21 -6.91 11.82
C GLY A 110 -10.85 -6.70 11.16
N THR A 111 -10.10 -5.70 11.61
CA THR A 111 -8.73 -5.46 11.12
C THR A 111 -7.79 -6.63 11.47
N ALA A 112 -7.94 -7.24 12.64
CA ALA A 112 -7.13 -8.39 13.05
C ALA A 112 -7.40 -9.62 12.16
N VAL A 113 -8.65 -9.85 11.76
CA VAL A 113 -9.00 -10.91 10.80
C VAL A 113 -8.35 -10.66 9.44
N VAL A 114 -8.38 -9.42 8.94
CA VAL A 114 -7.70 -9.06 7.69
C VAL A 114 -6.18 -9.27 7.80
N ALA A 115 -5.58 -8.86 8.91
CA ALA A 115 -4.15 -9.07 9.17
C ALA A 115 -3.81 -10.57 9.19
N PHE A 116 -4.61 -11.39 9.87
CA PHE A 116 -4.43 -12.84 9.91
C PHE A 116 -4.52 -13.49 8.52
N GLY A 117 -5.55 -13.15 7.74
CA GLY A 117 -5.70 -13.65 6.38
C GLY A 117 -4.55 -13.24 5.47
N ALA A 118 -4.14 -11.97 5.51
CA ALA A 118 -3.01 -11.48 4.74
C ALA A 118 -1.68 -12.12 5.18
N PHE A 119 -1.48 -12.34 6.48
CA PHE A 119 -0.31 -13.03 7.00
C PHE A 119 -0.22 -14.46 6.46
N TYR A 120 -1.32 -15.21 6.51
CA TYR A 120 -1.41 -16.54 5.92
C TYR A 120 -1.06 -16.52 4.42
N GLU A 121 -1.66 -15.60 3.67
CA GLU A 121 -1.44 -15.46 2.22
C GLU A 121 0.01 -15.13 1.87
N ILE A 122 0.76 -14.43 2.73
CA ILE A 122 2.20 -14.21 2.53
C ILE A 122 2.93 -15.56 2.48
N PHE A 123 2.75 -16.41 3.49
CA PHE A 123 3.40 -17.73 3.52
C PHE A 123 2.93 -18.63 2.40
N PHE A 124 1.64 -18.62 2.10
CA PHE A 124 1.08 -19.38 0.99
C PHE A 124 1.73 -18.99 -0.34
N ASN A 125 1.85 -17.69 -0.63
CA ASN A 125 2.51 -17.20 -1.84
C ASN A 125 4.00 -17.55 -1.88
N PHE A 126 4.73 -17.42 -0.77
CA PHE A 126 6.14 -17.84 -0.69
C PHE A 126 6.32 -19.35 -0.88
N ALA A 127 5.39 -20.17 -0.37
CA ALA A 127 5.41 -21.62 -0.56
C ALA A 127 5.20 -22.00 -2.03
N ILE A 128 4.20 -21.41 -2.69
CA ILE A 128 3.96 -21.62 -4.13
C ILE A 128 5.15 -21.13 -4.95
N TRP A 129 5.65 -19.94 -4.65
CA TRP A 129 6.79 -19.36 -5.37
C TRP A 129 8.02 -20.25 -5.28
N SER A 130 8.33 -20.77 -4.09
CA SER A 130 9.44 -21.72 -3.87
C SER A 130 9.23 -23.02 -4.64
N ALA A 131 8.02 -23.59 -4.61
CA ALA A 131 7.68 -24.80 -5.34
C ALA A 131 7.80 -24.62 -6.87
N LEU A 132 7.31 -23.50 -7.41
CA LEU A 132 7.39 -23.20 -8.84
C LEU A 132 8.83 -22.97 -9.29
N ILE A 133 9.65 -22.26 -8.51
CA ILE A 133 11.08 -22.11 -8.81
C ILE A 133 11.74 -23.49 -8.89
N ALA A 134 11.50 -24.37 -7.91
CA ALA A 134 12.08 -25.70 -7.90
C ALA A 134 11.72 -26.50 -9.16
N VAL A 135 10.44 -26.51 -9.56
CA VAL A 135 9.97 -27.24 -10.74
C VAL A 135 10.41 -26.61 -12.07
N THR A 136 10.54 -25.27 -12.13
CA THR A 136 10.90 -24.55 -13.38
C THR A 136 12.40 -24.34 -13.57
N SER A 137 13.20 -24.48 -12.50
CA SER A 137 14.67 -24.29 -12.50
C SER A 137 15.44 -25.13 -13.51
N ALA A 138 14.91 -26.30 -13.89
CA ALA A 138 15.56 -27.19 -14.86
C ALA A 138 15.36 -26.78 -16.33
N ASN A 139 14.34 -25.96 -16.64
CA ASN A 139 13.86 -25.76 -18.02
C ASN A 139 13.82 -24.28 -18.46
N CYS A 140 14.27 -23.34 -17.62
CA CYS A 140 14.25 -21.93 -17.96
C CYS A 140 15.52 -21.50 -18.70
N THR A 141 15.37 -20.60 -19.66
CA THR A 141 16.48 -19.96 -20.38
C THR A 141 16.24 -18.45 -20.47
N PRO A 142 17.24 -17.61 -20.14
CA PRO A 142 18.55 -17.93 -19.54
C PRO A 142 18.42 -18.35 -18.05
N LEU A 143 19.42 -19.07 -17.53
CA LEU A 143 19.59 -19.24 -16.09
C LEU A 143 20.29 -18.01 -15.49
N PRO A 144 19.94 -17.58 -14.26
CA PRO A 144 18.89 -18.13 -13.39
C PRO A 144 17.49 -17.72 -13.85
N CYS A 145 16.48 -18.56 -13.55
CA CYS A 145 15.10 -18.23 -13.92
C CYS A 145 14.69 -16.90 -13.30
N ASN A 146 14.11 -16.03 -14.13
CA ASN A 146 13.56 -14.78 -13.63
C ASN A 146 12.34 -15.08 -12.74
N PRO A 147 12.38 -14.80 -11.43
CA PRO A 147 11.22 -15.04 -10.56
C PRO A 147 10.02 -14.16 -10.90
N ASP A 148 10.24 -13.03 -11.59
CA ASP A 148 9.21 -12.05 -11.93
C ASP A 148 8.22 -12.55 -12.99
N VAL A 149 8.51 -13.66 -13.68
CA VAL A 149 7.59 -14.26 -14.66
C VAL A 149 6.67 -15.30 -14.04
N LEU A 150 6.93 -15.74 -12.81
CA LEU A 150 6.16 -16.81 -12.18
C LEU A 150 4.72 -16.38 -11.89
N ALA A 151 3.78 -17.24 -12.27
CA ALA A 151 2.35 -17.03 -12.13
C ALA A 151 1.68 -18.23 -11.48
N ASN A 152 0.62 -18.00 -10.71
CA ASN A 152 -0.28 -19.07 -10.31
C ASN A 152 -1.36 -19.27 -11.39
N PRO A 153 -1.41 -20.42 -12.09
CA PRO A 153 -2.43 -20.71 -13.10
C PRO A 153 -3.72 -21.28 -12.52
N TYR A 154 -3.77 -21.60 -11.22
CA TYR A 154 -4.95 -22.14 -10.56
C TYR A 154 -5.79 -21.03 -9.89
N PRO A 155 -7.13 -21.08 -9.93
CA PRO A 155 -7.96 -22.06 -10.66
C PRO A 155 -8.16 -21.71 -12.14
N ASN A 156 -7.82 -20.49 -12.57
CA ASN A 156 -8.08 -20.01 -13.92
C ASN A 156 -6.80 -19.95 -14.75
N THR A 157 -6.67 -20.86 -15.71
CA THR A 157 -5.53 -20.93 -16.63
C THR A 157 -5.55 -19.84 -17.70
N ARG A 158 -6.69 -19.19 -17.96
CA ARG A 158 -6.80 -18.10 -18.95
C ARG A 158 -6.26 -16.77 -18.43
N THR A 159 -6.35 -16.55 -17.13
CA THR A 159 -5.94 -15.30 -16.49
C THR A 159 -5.17 -15.65 -15.23
N THR A 160 -3.87 -15.88 -15.42
CA THR A 160 -2.98 -16.28 -14.32
C THR A 160 -2.60 -15.05 -13.50
N LEU A 161 -2.35 -15.22 -12.20
CA LEU A 161 -1.96 -14.12 -11.33
C LEU A 161 -0.44 -14.14 -11.15
N ASN A 162 0.24 -13.02 -11.44
CA ASN A 162 1.67 -12.90 -11.17
C ASN A 162 1.95 -12.98 -9.66
N LEU A 163 2.87 -13.87 -9.27
CA LEU A 163 3.12 -14.15 -7.86
C LEU A 163 3.84 -12.99 -7.16
N VAL A 164 4.78 -12.33 -7.81
CA VAL A 164 5.48 -11.16 -7.23
C VAL A 164 4.49 -10.01 -7.01
N PHE A 165 3.60 -9.78 -7.98
CA PHE A 165 2.52 -8.81 -7.86
C PHE A 165 1.58 -9.15 -6.69
N ALA A 166 1.03 -10.37 -6.66
CA ALA A 166 0.11 -10.82 -5.62
C ALA A 166 0.73 -10.71 -4.23
N THR A 167 1.96 -11.22 -4.08
CA THR A 167 2.70 -11.20 -2.81
C THR A 167 2.86 -9.77 -2.30
N LYS A 168 3.25 -8.82 -3.16
CA LYS A 168 3.41 -7.43 -2.76
C LYS A 168 2.09 -6.72 -2.42
N VAL A 169 1.01 -7.04 -3.13
CA VAL A 169 -0.34 -6.56 -2.76
C VAL A 169 -0.74 -7.09 -1.38
N VAL A 170 -0.57 -8.40 -1.14
CA VAL A 170 -0.90 -9.02 0.15
C VAL A 170 -0.03 -8.46 1.28
N ILE A 171 1.28 -8.28 1.06
CA ILE A 171 2.17 -7.62 2.02
C ILE A 171 1.70 -6.21 2.32
N THR A 172 1.23 -5.47 1.30
CA THR A 172 0.66 -4.13 1.50
C THR A 172 -0.57 -4.20 2.40
N VAL A 173 -1.53 -5.09 2.10
CA VAL A 173 -2.73 -5.29 2.94
C VAL A 173 -2.35 -5.65 4.38
N PHE A 174 -1.37 -6.55 4.56
CA PHE A 174 -0.86 -6.91 5.88
C PHE A 174 -0.28 -5.70 6.61
N ALA A 175 0.61 -4.92 5.96
CA ALA A 175 1.21 -3.73 6.54
C ALA A 175 0.18 -2.66 6.93
N LEU A 176 -0.81 -2.41 6.07
CA LEU A 176 -1.94 -1.52 6.35
C LEU A 176 -2.72 -1.99 7.59
N SER A 177 -2.97 -3.29 7.69
CA SER A 177 -3.73 -3.88 8.79
C SER A 177 -2.95 -3.82 10.11
N ILE A 178 -1.66 -4.15 10.11
CA ILE A 178 -0.79 -4.05 11.29
C ILE A 178 -0.70 -2.61 11.79
N TYR A 179 -0.50 -1.65 10.89
CA TYR A 179 -0.48 -0.24 11.29
C TYR A 179 -1.84 0.20 11.85
N SER A 180 -2.94 -0.25 11.26
CA SER A 180 -4.30 0.05 11.74
C SER A 180 -4.54 -0.51 13.15
N LEU A 181 -4.10 -1.74 13.43
CA LEU A 181 -4.19 -2.34 14.77
C LEU A 181 -3.37 -1.55 15.79
N TRP A 182 -2.14 -1.18 15.43
CA TRP A 182 -1.30 -0.32 16.27
C TRP A 182 -1.98 1.02 16.54
N PHE A 183 -2.54 1.65 15.51
CA PHE A 183 -3.22 2.94 15.61
C PHE A 183 -4.46 2.85 16.52
N LEU A 184 -5.31 1.84 16.33
CA LEU A 184 -6.50 1.62 17.15
C LEU A 184 -6.14 1.36 18.63
N ASN A 185 -5.12 0.54 18.88
CA ASN A 185 -4.61 0.30 20.24
C ASN A 185 -4.08 1.60 20.89
N ARG A 186 -3.40 2.45 20.11
CA ARG A 186 -2.94 3.75 20.61
C ARG A 186 -4.12 4.67 20.95
N VAL A 187 -5.16 4.71 20.11
CA VAL A 187 -6.39 5.47 20.37
C VAL A 187 -7.05 5.02 21.68
N GLU A 188 -7.15 3.70 21.92
CA GLU A 188 -7.73 3.16 23.16
C GLU A 188 -6.93 3.63 24.39
N LYS A 189 -5.61 3.45 24.37
CA LYS A 189 -4.72 3.90 25.45
C LYS A 189 -4.83 5.38 25.76
N ASP A 190 -5.03 6.22 24.75
CA ASP A 190 -5.19 7.66 24.94
C ASP A 190 -6.52 8.03 25.57
N LEU A 191 -7.56 7.21 25.40
CA LEU A 191 -8.85 7.37 26.07
C LEU A 191 -8.79 6.89 27.51
N ASP A 192 -8.19 5.72 27.76
CA ASP A 192 -7.99 5.18 29.11
C ASP A 192 -7.22 6.17 30.00
N ARG A 193 -6.17 6.81 29.45
CA ARG A 193 -5.41 7.85 30.14
C ARG A 193 -6.25 9.07 30.49
N LYS A 194 -7.15 9.50 29.59
CA LYS A 194 -8.04 10.64 29.85
C LYS A 194 -9.07 10.32 30.92
N GLU A 195 -9.63 9.11 30.89
CA GLU A 195 -10.57 8.65 31.90
C GLU A 195 -9.90 8.56 33.27
N ALA A 196 -8.71 7.96 33.37
CA ALA A 196 -7.94 7.89 34.61
C ALA A 196 -7.65 9.29 35.19
N ALA A 197 -7.23 10.24 34.36
CA ALA A 197 -6.98 11.63 34.78
C ALA A 197 -8.25 12.39 35.21
N SER A 198 -9.41 12.01 34.68
CA SER A 198 -10.71 12.59 35.09
C SER A 198 -11.19 12.08 36.44
N ARG A 199 -10.87 10.83 36.79
CA ARG A 199 -11.25 10.21 38.09
C ARG A 199 -10.35 10.65 39.25
N SER A 200 -9.17 11.21 38.97
CA SER A 200 -8.24 11.71 39.97
C SER A 200 -8.43 13.19 40.34
N ARG A 201 -9.43 13.86 39.75
CA ARG A 201 -9.81 15.25 40.06
C ARG A 201 -11.13 15.26 40.81
#